data_AF-A0A953ZBA3-F1
#
_entry.id   AF-A0A953ZBA3-F1
#
_cell.length_a   1.000
_cell.length_b   1.000
_cell.length_c   1.000
_cell.angle_alpha   90.00
_cell.angle_beta   90.00
_cell.angle_gamma   90.00
#
_symmetry.space_group_name_H-M   'P 1'
#
loop_
_entity.id
_entity.type
_entity.pdbx_description
1 polymer ?
#
loop_
_entity_poly.entity_id
_entity_poly.type
_entity_poly.pdbx_seq_one_letter_code
_entity_poly.pdbx_strand_id
1 'polypeptide(L)'
;LTSLLETAGAFVSMPLRPRTEPTGGLSGSLAFVPLPTQTALVGLNVFDDPTVESVQTTVDAPNTLAELQVRPNRPVFATGFLGVFPPTALATFSNFGCGMCGSDGLTLTPPFAPPAPGASSSLALTLIPGTGAIINLSAPYTVDFAPSLGLGAISGTPTVRIVSTVSGFTGMPLSGVGFATATGGTSYSINGSYLLRLNQLLVQFPTQLWVSTEARDADGNVARMRRLVLNPLTGDTAATTATPGIPTIAVPGGPITGSPAVSYTDRLDAGLLVGGFAIAQLRATDPAGRRWDVLWVDGDNAAGATSVQLPDLSAQSVTGLATGAWEIEIQNFLFFTTSMTATSFSFEERFRQLVTWSKAKAETFTIQ
;
A
#
# COMPACT_ATOMS: atom_id res chain seq x y z
N LEU A 1 -7.66 12.82 15.60
CA LEU A 1 -7.78 12.83 14.13
C LEU A 1 -8.68 14.00 13.75
N THR A 2 -8.10 15.02 13.15
CA THR A 2 -8.84 16.08 12.45
C THR A 2 -8.48 15.92 10.99
N SER A 3 -9.47 15.69 10.14
CA SER A 3 -9.25 15.54 8.71
C SER A 3 -10.03 16.65 8.01
N LEU A 4 -9.33 17.42 7.20
CA LEU A 4 -9.92 18.47 6.38
C LEU A 4 -10.01 17.94 4.96
N LEU A 5 -11.21 18.06 4.39
CA LEU A 5 -11.53 17.54 3.08
C LEU A 5 -11.94 18.71 2.19
N GLU A 6 -11.09 19.05 1.25
CA GLU A 6 -11.38 20.04 0.22
C GLU A 6 -11.59 19.27 -1.10
N THR A 7 -12.78 18.69 -1.26
CA THR A 7 -13.17 18.01 -2.49
C THR A 7 -14.53 18.51 -2.96
N ALA A 8 -14.76 18.49 -4.28
CA ALA A 8 -16.08 18.73 -4.87
C ALA A 8 -17.07 17.57 -4.62
N GLY A 9 -16.70 16.56 -3.83
CA GLY A 9 -17.52 15.37 -3.55
C GLY A 9 -18.62 15.66 -2.54
N ALA A 10 -19.85 15.26 -2.87
CA ALA A 10 -20.99 15.39 -1.96
C ALA A 10 -20.86 14.48 -0.72
N PHE A 11 -20.04 13.42 -0.79
CA PHE A 11 -19.78 12.48 0.29
C PHE A 11 -18.36 11.91 0.20
N VAL A 12 -17.54 12.06 1.24
CA VAL A 12 -16.30 11.28 1.42
C VAL A 12 -16.37 10.57 2.75
N SER A 13 -16.24 9.24 2.71
CA SER A 13 -16.14 8.42 3.91
C SER A 13 -14.68 8.24 4.28
N MET A 14 -14.30 8.77 5.44
CA MET A 14 -12.98 8.57 6.01
C MET A 14 -12.95 7.33 6.89
N PRO A 15 -11.82 6.61 6.96
CA PRO A 15 -11.68 5.48 7.87
C PRO A 15 -11.86 5.97 9.30
N LEU A 16 -12.90 5.50 9.98
CA LEU A 16 -13.06 5.73 11.42
C LEU A 16 -11.88 5.10 12.15
N ARG A 17 -10.97 5.93 12.67
CA ARG A 17 -9.92 5.52 13.61
C ARG A 17 -10.28 5.99 15.01
N PRO A 18 -10.15 5.14 16.04
CA PRO A 18 -10.22 5.55 17.43
C PRO A 18 -9.25 6.70 17.71
N ARG A 19 -9.63 7.62 18.62
CA ARG A 19 -8.74 8.71 19.05
C ARG A 19 -7.64 8.23 19.99
N THR A 20 -7.97 7.24 20.82
CA THR A 20 -7.06 6.53 21.72
C THR A 20 -6.84 5.14 21.17
N GLU A 21 -5.61 4.65 21.22
CA GLU A 21 -5.24 3.31 20.71
C GLU A 21 -5.66 3.12 19.23
N PRO A 22 -5.17 3.98 18.31
CA PRO A 22 -5.63 4.02 16.93
C PRO A 22 -5.23 2.79 16.10
N THR A 23 -4.38 1.93 16.64
CA THR A 23 -3.87 0.70 16.01
C THR A 23 -4.20 -0.51 16.88
N GLY A 24 -4.28 -1.68 16.26
CA GLY A 24 -4.26 -2.98 16.95
C GLY A 24 -2.96 -3.73 16.66
N GLY A 25 -2.68 -4.76 17.44
CA GLY A 25 -1.58 -5.69 17.21
C GLY A 25 -2.06 -6.98 16.55
N LEU A 26 -1.27 -7.55 15.65
CA LEU A 26 -1.51 -8.86 15.07
C LEU A 26 -0.21 -9.66 14.98
N SER A 27 -0.18 -10.80 15.67
CA SER A 27 0.89 -11.80 15.56
C SER A 27 0.33 -13.09 14.95
N GLY A 28 1.17 -14.09 14.72
CA GLY A 28 0.63 -15.38 14.31
C GLY A 28 1.63 -16.52 14.20
N SER A 29 1.06 -17.71 14.00
CA SER A 29 1.80 -18.94 13.72
C SER A 29 1.46 -19.46 12.33
N LEU A 30 2.48 -19.92 11.61
CA LEU A 30 2.36 -20.52 10.29
C LEU A 30 2.67 -22.01 10.40
N ALA A 31 1.71 -22.87 10.05
CA ALA A 31 1.88 -24.31 10.11
C ALA A 31 2.47 -24.83 8.79
N PHE A 32 3.77 -25.10 8.80
CA PHE A 32 4.52 -25.83 7.77
C PHE A 32 5.80 -26.43 8.36
N VAL A 33 6.44 -27.33 7.64
CA VAL A 33 7.76 -27.89 8.01
C VAL A 33 8.84 -26.98 7.41
N PRO A 34 9.60 -26.23 8.23
CA PRO A 34 10.61 -25.31 7.70
C PRO A 34 11.79 -26.06 7.10
N LEU A 35 12.20 -25.65 5.91
CA LEU A 35 13.47 -26.07 5.30
C LEU A 35 14.52 -24.97 5.48
N PRO A 36 15.83 -25.30 5.45
CA PRO A 36 16.88 -24.29 5.48
C PRO A 36 16.64 -23.21 4.42
N THR A 37 16.87 -21.94 4.77
CA THR A 37 16.71 -20.75 3.90
C THR A 37 15.28 -20.40 3.48
N GLN A 38 14.28 -21.22 3.84
CA GLN A 38 12.89 -20.87 3.57
C GLN A 38 12.32 -19.97 4.66
N THR A 39 11.55 -18.99 4.22
CA THR A 39 10.77 -18.10 5.07
C THR A 39 9.38 -17.95 4.46
N ALA A 40 8.45 -17.41 5.23
CA ALA A 40 7.11 -17.14 4.76
C ALA A 40 6.90 -15.64 4.57
N LEU A 41 6.31 -15.25 3.44
CA LEU A 41 5.76 -13.92 3.21
C LEU A 41 4.28 -13.92 3.55
N VAL A 42 3.88 -13.07 4.49
CA VAL A 42 2.48 -12.91 4.93
C VAL A 42 1.95 -11.58 4.42
N GLY A 43 0.81 -11.61 3.74
CA GLY A 43 0.05 -10.44 3.32
C GLY A 43 -1.21 -10.26 4.16
N LEU A 44 -1.54 -9.01 4.46
CA LEU A 44 -2.73 -8.64 5.20
C LEU A 44 -3.44 -7.49 4.50
N ASN A 45 -4.76 -7.50 4.49
CA ASN A 45 -5.55 -6.38 4.00
C ASN A 45 -5.55 -5.18 5.00
N VAL A 46 -5.27 -5.44 6.27
CA VAL A 46 -5.38 -4.47 7.37
C VAL A 46 -4.06 -3.83 7.82
N PHE A 47 -2.97 -3.92 7.06
CA PHE A 47 -1.74 -3.19 7.43
C PHE A 47 -2.03 -1.71 7.75
N ASP A 48 -1.43 -1.20 8.82
CA ASP A 48 -1.60 0.22 9.18
C ASP A 48 -0.78 1.14 8.27
N ASP A 49 0.43 0.71 7.93
CA ASP A 49 1.31 1.39 7.00
C ASP A 49 0.95 1.05 5.54
N PRO A 50 0.54 2.02 4.70
CA PRO A 50 0.27 1.80 3.28
C PRO A 50 1.51 1.38 2.47
N THR A 51 2.72 1.57 3.01
CA THR A 51 3.96 1.14 2.35
C THR A 51 4.22 -0.36 2.48
N VAL A 52 3.51 -1.07 3.38
CA VAL A 52 3.69 -2.50 3.61
C VAL A 52 2.63 -3.31 2.85
N GLU A 53 3.07 -4.12 1.88
CA GLU A 53 2.19 -5.08 1.18
C GLU A 53 2.36 -6.52 1.68
N SER A 54 3.45 -6.78 2.41
CA SER A 54 3.75 -8.08 2.99
C SER A 54 4.82 -7.97 4.06
N VAL A 55 4.84 -8.91 5.01
CA VAL A 55 5.93 -9.07 5.99
C VAL A 55 6.55 -10.46 5.84
N GLN A 56 7.86 -10.55 5.93
CA GLN A 56 8.60 -11.80 5.85
C GLN A 56 8.93 -12.30 7.26
N THR A 57 8.77 -13.60 7.51
CA THR A 57 9.32 -14.25 8.70
C THR A 57 10.85 -14.36 8.61
N THR A 58 11.53 -14.62 9.72
CA THR A 58 12.98 -14.77 9.74
C THR A 58 13.39 -16.23 9.58
N VAL A 59 14.64 -16.48 9.17
CA VAL A 59 15.18 -17.84 9.07
C VAL A 59 15.23 -18.53 10.44
N ASP A 60 15.41 -17.77 11.52
CA ASP A 60 15.45 -18.30 12.90
C ASP A 60 14.06 -18.56 13.47
N ALA A 61 13.02 -17.92 12.92
CA ALA A 61 11.63 -18.10 13.33
C ALA A 61 10.70 -18.18 12.09
N PRO A 62 10.90 -19.17 11.20
CA PRO A 62 10.26 -19.20 9.89
C PRO A 62 8.74 -19.38 9.99
N ASN A 63 8.28 -19.97 11.10
CA ASN A 63 6.88 -20.27 11.38
C ASN A 63 6.21 -19.21 12.27
N THR A 64 6.92 -18.15 12.65
CA THR A 64 6.41 -17.15 13.59
C THR A 64 6.31 -15.80 12.90
N LEU A 65 5.10 -15.26 12.87
CA LEU A 65 4.84 -13.89 12.48
C LEU A 65 4.96 -13.02 13.74
N ALA A 66 6.00 -12.17 13.76
CA ALA A 66 6.17 -11.15 14.79
C ALA A 66 4.94 -10.22 14.84
N GLU A 67 4.74 -9.53 15.96
CA GLU A 67 3.61 -8.63 16.11
C GLU A 67 3.69 -7.45 15.12
N LEU A 68 2.58 -7.20 14.43
CA LEU A 68 2.41 -6.18 13.41
C LEU A 68 1.35 -5.18 13.82
N GLN A 69 1.57 -3.92 13.47
CA GLN A 69 0.56 -2.88 13.61
C GLN A 69 -0.48 -3.01 12.49
N VAL A 70 -1.73 -3.13 12.87
CA VAL A 70 -2.86 -3.28 11.96
C VAL A 70 -3.97 -2.29 12.28
N ARG A 71 -4.81 -2.01 11.29
CA ARG A 71 -6.01 -1.20 11.44
C ARG A 71 -7.04 -1.97 12.26
N PRO A 72 -7.52 -1.43 13.39
CA PRO A 72 -8.48 -2.13 14.23
C PRO A 72 -9.88 -2.09 13.61
N ASN A 73 -10.80 -2.90 14.13
CA ASN A 73 -12.21 -2.94 13.71
C ASN A 73 -12.41 -3.23 12.21
N ARG A 74 -11.49 -3.98 11.59
CA ARG A 74 -11.61 -4.48 10.22
C ARG A 74 -11.47 -6.00 10.20
N PRO A 75 -12.32 -6.74 9.48
CA PRO A 75 -12.10 -8.16 9.24
C PRO A 75 -10.73 -8.38 8.60
N VAL A 76 -10.01 -9.38 9.11
CA VAL A 76 -8.65 -9.66 8.67
C VAL A 76 -8.68 -10.80 7.67
N PHE A 77 -8.27 -10.49 6.45
CA PHE A 77 -7.93 -11.45 5.43
C PHE A 77 -6.41 -11.53 5.34
N ALA A 78 -5.89 -12.68 5.78
CA ALA A 78 -4.47 -13.02 5.74
C ALA A 78 -4.18 -14.09 4.69
N THR A 79 -3.07 -13.91 3.99
CA THR A 79 -2.49 -14.90 3.06
C THR A 79 -1.03 -15.09 3.38
N GLY A 80 -0.50 -16.27 3.08
CA GLY A 80 0.90 -16.63 3.35
C GLY A 80 1.50 -17.40 2.19
N PHE A 81 2.77 -17.20 1.91
CA PHE A 81 3.50 -17.86 0.84
C PHE A 81 4.86 -18.33 1.34
N LEU A 82 5.17 -19.61 1.17
CA LEU A 82 6.46 -20.19 1.57
C LEU A 82 7.41 -20.25 0.38
N GLY A 83 8.64 -19.81 0.57
CA GLY A 83 9.67 -19.89 -0.46
C GLY A 83 11.02 -19.37 0.00
N VAL A 84 11.93 -19.21 -0.96
CA VAL A 84 13.19 -18.47 -0.79
C VAL A 84 12.94 -17.06 -1.30
N PHE A 85 13.12 -16.07 -0.44
CA PHE A 85 12.83 -14.67 -0.75
C PHE A 85 14.08 -13.79 -0.56
N PRO A 86 14.34 -12.85 -1.50
CA PRO A 86 13.60 -12.59 -2.74
C PRO A 86 13.77 -13.73 -3.77
N PRO A 87 12.73 -14.07 -4.55
CA PRO A 87 12.85 -15.12 -5.57
C PRO A 87 13.62 -14.59 -6.79
N THR A 88 14.20 -15.51 -7.57
CA THR A 88 14.94 -15.18 -8.81
C THR A 88 14.46 -15.97 -10.02
N ALA A 89 13.48 -16.85 -9.83
CA ALA A 89 12.92 -17.71 -10.86
C ALA A 89 11.45 -18.07 -10.55
N LEU A 90 10.77 -18.60 -11.56
CA LEU A 90 9.42 -19.15 -11.46
C LEU A 90 9.49 -20.66 -11.14
N ALA A 91 8.57 -21.24 -10.37
CA ALA A 91 7.55 -20.58 -9.57
C ALA A 91 8.17 -19.85 -8.36
N THR A 92 7.63 -18.70 -7.98
CA THR A 92 8.22 -17.85 -6.92
C THR A 92 7.97 -18.33 -5.50
N PHE A 93 7.11 -19.32 -5.31
CA PHE A 93 6.78 -19.94 -4.01
C PHE A 93 6.35 -21.39 -4.22
N SER A 94 6.40 -22.20 -3.16
CA SER A 94 6.03 -23.63 -3.21
C SER A 94 4.73 -23.93 -2.48
N ASN A 95 4.44 -23.19 -1.41
CA ASN A 95 3.25 -23.38 -0.59
C ASN A 95 2.51 -22.06 -0.41
N PHE A 96 1.23 -22.17 -0.13
CA PHE A 96 0.38 -21.03 0.16
C PHE A 96 -0.52 -21.31 1.35
N GLY A 97 -0.98 -20.26 2.01
CA GLY A 97 -2.05 -20.29 3.00
C GLY A 97 -3.00 -19.14 2.77
N CYS A 98 -4.25 -19.35 3.13
CA CYS A 98 -5.32 -18.37 2.96
C CYS A 98 -6.30 -18.52 4.12
N GLY A 99 -6.43 -17.49 4.95
CA GLY A 99 -7.28 -17.53 6.14
C GLY A 99 -8.77 -17.74 5.83
N MET A 100 -9.21 -17.34 4.63
CA MET A 100 -10.59 -17.49 4.16
C MET A 100 -10.82 -18.69 3.25
N CYS A 101 -9.76 -19.44 2.89
CA CYS A 101 -9.85 -20.60 2.01
C CYS A 101 -9.75 -21.92 2.78
N GLY A 102 -9.80 -21.87 4.12
CA GLY A 102 -9.61 -23.02 4.98
C GLY A 102 -8.19 -23.59 4.97
N SER A 103 -7.96 -24.59 5.80
CA SER A 103 -6.67 -25.29 5.90
C SER A 103 -6.38 -26.19 4.70
N ASP A 104 -7.40 -26.52 3.89
CA ASP A 104 -7.30 -27.32 2.67
C ASP A 104 -7.14 -26.45 1.41
N GLY A 105 -7.25 -25.12 1.54
CA GLY A 105 -7.24 -24.18 0.42
C GLY A 105 -8.35 -24.45 -0.59
N LEU A 106 -9.48 -24.99 -0.14
CA LEU A 106 -10.64 -25.37 -0.94
C LEU A 106 -11.96 -24.99 -0.28
N THR A 107 -12.04 -25.05 1.05
CA THR A 107 -13.26 -24.83 1.81
C THR A 107 -13.26 -23.43 2.39
N LEU A 108 -14.23 -22.61 1.99
CA LEU A 108 -14.33 -21.24 2.51
C LEU A 108 -14.54 -21.22 4.03
N THR A 109 -13.78 -20.37 4.68
CA THR A 109 -13.87 -20.07 6.12
C THR A 109 -14.15 -18.59 6.32
N PRO A 110 -14.81 -18.19 7.43
CA PRO A 110 -14.97 -16.78 7.75
C PRO A 110 -13.61 -16.06 7.85
N PRO A 111 -13.55 -14.76 7.56
CA PRO A 111 -12.35 -13.96 7.82
C PRO A 111 -12.05 -13.96 9.32
N PHE A 112 -10.79 -13.69 9.67
CA PHE A 112 -10.41 -13.54 11.08
C PHE A 112 -11.14 -12.34 11.70
N ALA A 113 -11.50 -12.50 12.97
CA ALA A 113 -12.21 -11.48 13.72
C ALA A 113 -11.40 -10.16 13.74
N PRO A 114 -12.08 -9.00 13.69
CA PRO A 114 -11.41 -7.71 13.80
C PRO A 114 -10.62 -7.57 15.11
N PRO A 115 -9.34 -7.18 15.04
CA PRO A 115 -8.60 -6.76 16.23
C PRO A 115 -9.29 -5.55 16.86
N ALA A 116 -9.49 -5.58 18.17
CA ALA A 116 -9.97 -4.42 18.90
C ALA A 116 -8.88 -3.32 18.93
N PRO A 117 -9.25 -2.03 19.03
CA PRO A 117 -8.29 -0.95 19.27
C PRO A 117 -7.40 -1.26 20.46
N GLY A 118 -6.08 -1.07 20.32
CA GLY A 118 -5.10 -1.30 21.39
C GLY A 118 -4.83 -2.76 21.75
N ALA A 119 -5.62 -3.70 21.23
CA ALA A 119 -5.50 -5.11 21.55
C ALA A 119 -4.60 -5.85 20.56
N SER A 120 -3.87 -6.84 21.07
CA SER A 120 -3.11 -7.79 20.26
C SER A 120 -3.96 -9.03 20.00
N SER A 121 -4.08 -9.40 18.73
CA SER A 121 -4.72 -10.63 18.26
C SER A 121 -3.68 -11.59 17.70
N SER A 122 -4.02 -12.88 17.61
CA SER A 122 -3.17 -13.89 16.98
C SER A 122 -3.93 -14.61 15.87
N LEU A 123 -3.26 -14.88 14.75
CA LEU A 123 -3.77 -15.72 13.68
C LEU A 123 -2.99 -17.03 13.56
N ALA A 124 -3.65 -18.05 13.04
CA ALA A 124 -3.01 -19.29 12.63
C ALA A 124 -3.28 -19.52 11.14
N LEU A 125 -2.22 -19.72 10.36
CA LEU A 125 -2.32 -19.98 8.92
C LEU A 125 -1.65 -21.32 8.59
N THR A 126 -2.36 -22.24 7.96
CA THR A 126 -1.76 -23.47 7.43
C THR A 126 -1.24 -23.20 6.01
N LEU A 127 0.05 -23.51 5.75
CA LEU A 127 0.62 -23.41 4.42
C LEU A 127 0.65 -24.80 3.76
N ILE A 128 -0.09 -24.95 2.67
CA ILE A 128 -0.22 -26.21 1.92
C ILE A 128 0.47 -26.13 0.55
N PRO A 129 0.85 -27.26 -0.05
CA PRO A 129 1.48 -27.26 -1.38
C PRO A 129 0.63 -26.57 -2.45
N GLY A 130 1.27 -25.72 -3.27
CA GLY A 130 0.63 -24.98 -4.36
C GLY A 130 0.45 -25.75 -5.66
N THR A 131 0.74 -27.05 -5.69
CA THR A 131 0.74 -27.86 -6.92
C THR A 131 -0.58 -27.76 -7.70
N GLY A 132 -0.51 -27.42 -8.98
CA GLY A 132 -1.68 -27.26 -9.85
C GLY A 132 -2.53 -26.02 -9.60
N ALA A 133 -2.14 -25.13 -8.68
CA ALA A 133 -2.85 -23.91 -8.34
C ALA A 133 -2.03 -22.62 -8.63
N ILE A 134 -0.75 -22.77 -8.94
CA ILE A 134 0.16 -21.66 -9.24
C ILE A 134 0.08 -21.31 -10.72
N ILE A 135 -0.16 -20.04 -11.01
CA ILE A 135 -0.10 -19.45 -12.35
C ILE A 135 1.07 -18.47 -12.39
N ASN A 136 1.85 -18.53 -13.46
CA ASN A 136 2.90 -17.55 -13.74
C ASN A 136 2.33 -16.40 -14.56
N LEU A 137 2.95 -15.22 -14.47
CA LEU A 137 2.71 -14.19 -15.47
C LEU A 137 3.08 -14.73 -16.86
N SER A 138 2.27 -14.39 -17.87
CA SER A 138 2.42 -14.98 -19.21
C SER A 138 3.75 -14.65 -19.87
N ALA A 139 4.28 -13.45 -19.58
CA ALA A 139 5.61 -13.03 -19.97
C ALA A 139 6.16 -12.00 -18.97
N PRO A 140 7.50 -11.90 -18.81
CA PRO A 140 8.09 -10.77 -18.13
C PRO A 140 7.82 -9.47 -18.88
N TYR A 141 7.76 -8.36 -18.15
CA TYR A 141 7.61 -7.02 -18.73
C TYR A 141 8.54 -6.02 -18.07
N THR A 142 8.88 -4.95 -18.78
CA THR A 142 9.78 -3.91 -18.24
C THR A 142 9.00 -2.84 -17.48
N VAL A 143 9.57 -2.43 -16.36
CA VAL A 143 9.22 -1.21 -15.63
C VAL A 143 10.45 -0.31 -15.60
N ASP A 144 10.29 0.93 -16.06
CA ASP A 144 11.33 1.95 -15.99
C ASP A 144 10.93 3.05 -15.00
N PHE A 145 11.82 3.31 -14.05
CA PHE A 145 11.66 4.37 -13.06
C PHE A 145 12.33 5.69 -13.46
N ALA A 146 12.98 5.79 -14.63
CA ALA A 146 13.54 7.06 -15.12
C ALA A 146 12.51 8.21 -15.18
N PRO A 147 11.23 7.97 -15.53
CA PRO A 147 10.21 9.02 -15.53
C PRO A 147 9.77 9.48 -14.14
N SER A 148 10.13 8.78 -13.06
CA SER A 148 9.80 9.17 -11.69
C SER A 148 10.69 10.32 -11.20
N LEU A 149 10.44 11.52 -11.72
CA LEU A 149 11.14 12.74 -11.28
C LEU A 149 11.09 12.89 -9.76
N GLY A 150 12.23 13.17 -9.14
CA GLY A 150 12.36 13.28 -7.68
C GLY A 150 12.67 11.97 -6.96
N LEU A 151 12.62 10.82 -7.64
CA LEU A 151 13.16 9.57 -7.12
C LEU A 151 14.69 9.58 -7.28
N GLY A 152 15.42 9.43 -6.17
CA GLY A 152 16.86 9.31 -6.17
C GLY A 152 17.35 7.96 -6.73
N ALA A 153 18.62 7.64 -6.47
CA ALA A 153 19.17 6.33 -6.82
C ALA A 153 18.42 5.22 -6.09
N ILE A 154 17.91 4.24 -6.84
CA ILE A 154 17.13 3.13 -6.30
C ILE A 154 18.03 2.32 -5.35
N SER A 155 17.58 2.18 -4.11
CA SER A 155 18.24 1.39 -3.08
C SER A 155 17.85 -0.08 -3.24
N GLY A 156 18.79 -0.89 -3.75
CA GLY A 156 18.58 -2.31 -3.99
C GLY A 156 17.66 -2.62 -5.17
N THR A 157 17.06 -3.81 -5.17
CA THR A 157 16.15 -4.25 -6.23
C THR A 157 14.70 -3.87 -5.88
N PRO A 158 13.90 -3.33 -6.82
CA PRO A 158 12.49 -3.07 -6.59
C PRO A 158 11.75 -4.30 -6.07
N THR A 159 10.84 -4.08 -5.13
CA THR A 159 10.00 -5.15 -4.62
C THR A 159 8.84 -5.40 -5.57
N VAL A 160 8.51 -6.68 -5.78
CA VAL A 160 7.39 -7.09 -6.63
C VAL A 160 6.47 -7.99 -5.83
N ARG A 161 5.19 -7.64 -5.77
CA ARG A 161 4.14 -8.38 -5.06
C ARG A 161 2.95 -8.55 -5.99
N ILE A 162 2.30 -9.70 -5.93
CA ILE A 162 1.01 -9.87 -6.60
C ILE A 162 -0.04 -9.79 -5.53
N VAL A 163 -0.87 -8.76 -5.55
CA VAL A 163 -1.86 -8.45 -4.52
C VAL A 163 -3.26 -8.55 -5.09
N SER A 164 -4.24 -8.87 -4.25
CA SER A 164 -5.65 -8.87 -4.64
C SER A 164 -6.40 -7.75 -3.98
N THR A 165 -7.31 -7.12 -4.70
CA THR A 165 -8.37 -6.30 -4.12
C THR A 165 -9.59 -7.18 -3.99
N VAL A 166 -10.25 -7.20 -2.84
CA VAL A 166 -11.42 -8.04 -2.58
C VAL A 166 -12.54 -7.14 -2.08
N SER A 167 -13.64 -7.07 -2.83
CA SER A 167 -14.77 -6.19 -2.48
C SER A 167 -15.25 -6.43 -1.05
N GLY A 168 -15.39 -5.36 -0.27
CA GLY A 168 -15.80 -5.43 1.14
C GLY A 168 -14.64 -5.61 2.14
N PHE A 169 -13.41 -5.76 1.65
CA PHE A 169 -12.19 -5.73 2.46
C PHE A 169 -11.38 -4.48 2.13
N THR A 170 -10.91 -3.81 3.18
CA THR A 170 -10.00 -2.67 3.04
C THR A 170 -8.61 -3.17 2.67
N GLY A 171 -7.86 -2.45 1.83
CA GLY A 171 -6.48 -2.82 1.48
C GLY A 171 -6.39 -4.01 0.55
N MET A 172 -5.20 -4.64 0.47
CA MET A 172 -4.95 -5.73 -0.46
C MET A 172 -4.09 -6.83 0.18
N PRO A 173 -4.65 -8.03 0.42
CA PRO A 173 -3.83 -9.17 0.80
C PRO A 173 -2.94 -9.63 -0.37
N LEU A 174 -1.87 -10.34 -0.02
CA LEU A 174 -0.98 -10.95 -1.00
C LEU A 174 -1.69 -12.11 -1.71
N SER A 175 -1.48 -12.26 -3.01
CA SER A 175 -1.99 -13.36 -3.82
C SER A 175 -0.90 -14.10 -4.58
N GLY A 176 0.31 -13.56 -4.57
CA GLY A 176 1.50 -14.16 -5.14
C GLY A 176 2.72 -13.31 -4.88
N VAL A 177 3.86 -13.80 -5.35
CA VAL A 177 5.15 -13.15 -5.17
C VAL A 177 5.78 -12.95 -6.54
N GLY A 178 6.44 -11.82 -6.74
CA GLY A 178 7.23 -11.57 -7.93
C GLY A 178 8.67 -11.24 -7.60
N PHE A 179 9.44 -10.99 -8.66
CA PHE A 179 10.80 -10.50 -8.58
C PHE A 179 11.08 -9.54 -9.72
N ALA A 180 12.11 -8.73 -9.51
CA ALA A 180 12.64 -7.81 -10.50
C ALA A 180 14.07 -8.19 -10.85
N THR A 181 14.45 -8.08 -12.11
CA THR A 181 15.81 -8.28 -12.60
C THR A 181 16.25 -7.03 -13.34
N ALA A 182 17.38 -6.45 -12.94
CA ALA A 182 17.90 -5.24 -13.58
C ALA A 182 18.17 -5.47 -15.07
N THR A 183 17.68 -4.57 -15.93
CA THR A 183 17.94 -4.60 -17.38
C THR A 183 18.87 -3.47 -17.82
N GLY A 184 19.11 -2.48 -16.96
CA GLY A 184 20.02 -1.35 -17.18
C GLY A 184 19.43 -0.05 -16.63
N GLY A 185 20.28 0.84 -16.09
CA GLY A 185 19.84 2.11 -15.49
C GLY A 185 18.77 1.91 -14.41
N THR A 186 17.64 2.58 -14.56
CA THR A 186 16.45 2.50 -13.69
C THR A 186 15.39 1.51 -14.20
N SER A 187 15.71 0.68 -15.19
CA SER A 187 14.81 -0.28 -15.80
C SER A 187 14.98 -1.70 -15.25
N TYR A 188 13.85 -2.36 -15.00
CA TYR A 188 13.78 -3.70 -14.42
C TYR A 188 12.77 -4.56 -15.18
N SER A 189 13.16 -5.81 -15.46
CA SER A 189 12.27 -6.86 -15.92
C SER A 189 11.52 -7.46 -14.74
N ILE A 190 10.19 -7.46 -14.80
CA ILE A 190 9.28 -7.89 -13.75
C ILE A 190 8.66 -9.23 -14.13
N ASN A 191 8.69 -10.19 -13.21
CA ASN A 191 8.01 -11.47 -13.37
C ASN A 191 7.47 -11.98 -12.02
N GLY A 192 6.61 -12.99 -12.02
CA GLY A 192 6.09 -13.56 -10.79
C GLY A 192 5.09 -14.69 -10.99
N SER A 193 4.67 -15.24 -9.86
CA SER A 193 3.67 -16.29 -9.78
C SER A 193 2.61 -15.92 -8.75
N TYR A 194 1.38 -16.33 -8.97
CA TYR A 194 0.27 -16.14 -8.04
C TYR A 194 -0.60 -17.38 -7.95
N LEU A 195 -1.41 -17.40 -6.90
CA LEU A 195 -2.31 -18.49 -6.61
C LEU A 195 -3.68 -18.24 -7.26
N LEU A 196 -4.02 -19.05 -8.26
CA LEU A 196 -5.31 -19.00 -8.94
C LEU A 196 -6.48 -19.31 -8.00
N ARG A 197 -6.28 -20.21 -7.03
CA ARG A 197 -7.33 -20.64 -6.10
C ARG A 197 -7.95 -19.51 -5.28
N LEU A 198 -7.19 -18.45 -4.97
CA LEU A 198 -7.75 -17.28 -4.29
C LEU A 198 -8.88 -16.66 -5.12
N ASN A 199 -8.68 -16.53 -6.44
CA ASN A 199 -9.66 -15.94 -7.34
C ASN A 199 -10.86 -16.85 -7.55
N GLN A 200 -10.64 -18.17 -7.61
CA GLN A 200 -11.70 -19.15 -7.82
C GLN A 200 -12.63 -19.27 -6.61
N LEU A 201 -12.06 -19.34 -5.39
CA LEU A 201 -12.84 -19.52 -4.16
C LEU A 201 -13.52 -18.23 -3.73
N LEU A 202 -12.90 -17.08 -3.96
CA LEU A 202 -13.46 -15.78 -3.60
C LEU A 202 -14.32 -15.19 -4.71
N VAL A 203 -14.80 -15.98 -5.68
CA VAL A 203 -15.62 -15.47 -6.81
C VAL A 203 -16.87 -14.69 -6.36
N GLN A 204 -17.41 -15.00 -5.18
CA GLN A 204 -18.54 -14.27 -4.57
C GLN A 204 -18.17 -12.84 -4.12
N PHE A 205 -16.87 -12.56 -3.95
CA PHE A 205 -16.33 -11.24 -3.71
C PHE A 205 -15.61 -10.79 -4.99
N PRO A 206 -16.11 -9.76 -5.71
CA PRO A 206 -15.40 -9.22 -6.87
C PRO A 206 -13.93 -8.97 -6.53
N THR A 207 -13.05 -9.75 -7.17
CA THR A 207 -11.61 -9.78 -6.89
C THR A 207 -10.85 -9.30 -8.10
N GLN A 208 -9.85 -8.43 -7.91
CA GLN A 208 -8.92 -8.03 -8.98
C GLN A 208 -7.49 -8.26 -8.54
N LEU A 209 -6.70 -8.88 -9.41
CA LEU A 209 -5.28 -9.14 -9.18
C LEU A 209 -4.42 -8.02 -9.77
N TRP A 210 -3.43 -7.60 -9.01
CA TRP A 210 -2.49 -6.55 -9.38
C TRP A 210 -1.06 -7.02 -9.19
N VAL A 211 -0.21 -6.77 -10.17
CA VAL A 211 1.24 -6.84 -9.99
C VAL A 211 1.71 -5.48 -9.52
N SER A 212 2.09 -5.39 -8.25
CA SER A 212 2.63 -4.20 -7.59
C SER A 212 4.14 -4.21 -7.66
N THR A 213 4.72 -3.17 -8.25
CA THR A 213 6.17 -2.95 -8.32
C THR A 213 6.52 -1.66 -7.60
N GLU A 214 7.41 -1.74 -6.62
CA GLU A 214 7.82 -0.59 -5.81
C GLU A 214 9.34 -0.43 -5.80
N ALA A 215 9.80 0.78 -6.15
CA ALA A 215 11.16 1.22 -5.93
C ALA A 215 11.22 2.23 -4.77
N ARG A 216 12.32 2.17 -4.02
CA ARG A 216 12.64 3.13 -2.96
C ARG A 216 14.04 3.65 -3.18
N ASP A 217 14.28 4.91 -2.87
CA ASP A 217 15.64 5.44 -2.77
C ASP A 217 16.16 5.41 -1.33
N ALA A 218 17.40 5.83 -1.14
CA ALA A 218 18.04 5.86 0.18
C ALA A 218 17.46 6.92 1.12
N ASP A 219 16.78 7.94 0.58
CA ASP A 219 16.21 9.04 1.35
C ASP A 219 14.78 8.72 1.85
N GLY A 220 14.21 7.60 1.40
CA GLY A 220 12.87 7.16 1.81
C GLY A 220 11.75 7.61 0.88
N ASN A 221 12.08 8.15 -0.31
CA ASN A 221 11.08 8.36 -1.36
C ASN A 221 10.66 7.01 -1.94
N VAL A 222 9.38 6.92 -2.33
CA VAL A 222 8.79 5.68 -2.84
C VAL A 222 8.02 5.94 -4.11
N ALA A 223 8.27 5.15 -5.15
CA ALA A 223 7.46 5.08 -6.36
C ALA A 223 6.91 3.66 -6.50
N ARG A 224 5.58 3.54 -6.53
CA ARG A 224 4.87 2.29 -6.72
C ARG A 224 3.94 2.39 -7.92
N MET A 225 3.92 1.34 -8.72
CA MET A 225 2.94 1.16 -9.79
C MET A 225 2.27 -0.20 -9.67
N ARG A 226 1.07 -0.31 -10.24
CA ARG A 226 0.32 -1.55 -10.30
C ARG A 226 -0.16 -1.82 -11.71
N ARG A 227 0.02 -3.06 -12.14
CA ARG A 227 -0.42 -3.56 -13.43
C ARG A 227 -1.53 -4.59 -13.21
N LEU A 228 -2.71 -4.35 -13.79
CA LEU A 228 -3.86 -5.25 -13.66
C LEU A 228 -3.57 -6.58 -14.36
N VAL A 229 -3.85 -7.70 -13.70
CA VAL A 229 -3.91 -9.02 -14.35
C VAL A 229 -5.29 -9.12 -15.02
N LEU A 230 -5.30 -9.12 -16.34
CA LEU A 230 -6.52 -9.14 -17.16
C LEU A 230 -7.16 -10.53 -17.20
N ASN A 231 -6.34 -11.57 -17.22
CA ASN A 231 -6.80 -12.95 -17.23
C ASN A 231 -6.03 -13.78 -16.18
N PRO A 232 -6.66 -14.06 -15.02
CA PRO A 232 -6.05 -14.87 -13.96
C PRO A 232 -5.72 -16.32 -14.35
N LEU A 233 -6.24 -16.84 -15.47
CA LEU A 233 -5.96 -18.20 -15.94
C LEU A 233 -4.68 -18.28 -16.77
N THR A 234 -4.33 -17.19 -17.46
CA THR A 234 -3.17 -17.15 -18.37
C THR A 234 -2.03 -16.29 -17.82
N GLY A 235 -2.30 -15.42 -16.84
CA GLY A 235 -1.29 -14.49 -16.33
C GLY A 235 -1.07 -13.27 -17.22
N ASP A 236 -1.99 -13.00 -18.15
CA ASP A 236 -1.93 -11.80 -18.99
C ASP A 236 -2.21 -10.54 -18.19
N THR A 237 -1.47 -9.48 -18.50
CA THR A 237 -1.50 -8.22 -17.77
C THR A 237 -1.70 -7.03 -18.70
N ALA A 238 -2.44 -6.02 -18.24
CA ALA A 238 -2.67 -4.76 -18.97
C ALA A 238 -1.36 -4.03 -19.24
N ALA A 239 -1.28 -3.10 -20.19
CA ALA A 239 -0.02 -2.37 -20.43
C ALA A 239 0.48 -1.59 -19.19
N THR A 240 1.79 -1.40 -19.07
CA THR A 240 2.40 -0.61 -18.01
C THR A 240 2.01 0.87 -18.18
N THR A 241 1.44 1.48 -17.13
CA THR A 241 1.26 2.93 -17.06
C THR A 241 2.56 3.60 -16.60
N ALA A 242 2.73 4.89 -16.90
CA ALA A 242 3.91 5.64 -16.45
C ALA A 242 4.07 5.57 -14.92
N THR A 243 5.32 5.54 -14.44
CA THR A 243 5.60 5.64 -13.01
C THR A 243 5.23 7.04 -12.49
N PRO A 244 4.75 7.17 -11.24
CA PRO A 244 4.44 8.47 -10.69
C PRO A 244 5.73 9.24 -10.39
N GLY A 245 5.72 10.56 -10.58
CA GLY A 245 6.74 11.44 -10.04
C GLY A 245 6.63 11.54 -8.51
N ILE A 246 7.74 11.83 -7.85
CA ILE A 246 7.82 12.01 -6.41
C ILE A 246 7.60 13.49 -6.09
N PRO A 247 6.52 13.85 -5.36
CA PRO A 247 6.37 15.22 -4.87
C PRO A 247 7.55 15.59 -3.94
N THR A 248 7.95 16.85 -3.92
CA THR A 248 9.04 17.33 -3.04
C THR A 248 8.52 18.43 -2.13
N ILE A 249 8.68 18.28 -0.82
CA ILE A 249 8.27 19.29 0.16
C ILE A 249 9.36 20.37 0.25
N ALA A 250 8.95 21.63 0.20
CA ALA A 250 9.84 22.76 0.46
C ALA A 250 9.88 23.03 1.96
N VAL A 251 11.02 22.76 2.60
CA VAL A 251 11.23 23.03 4.02
C VAL A 251 11.37 24.55 4.24
N PRO A 252 10.59 25.15 5.16
CA PRO A 252 10.74 26.56 5.49
C PRO A 252 12.13 26.87 6.04
N GLY A 253 12.70 28.01 5.65
CA GLY A 253 14.05 28.42 6.07
C GLY A 253 14.19 28.80 7.55
N GLY A 254 13.11 28.73 8.33
CA GLY A 254 13.09 29.06 9.75
C GLY A 254 11.81 28.60 10.45
N PRO A 255 11.71 28.80 11.78
CA PRO A 255 10.53 28.45 12.54
C PRO A 255 9.28 29.18 12.05
N ILE A 256 8.13 28.50 12.15
CA ILE A 256 6.84 28.99 11.67
C ILE A 256 6.02 29.42 12.88
N THR A 257 5.43 30.62 12.81
CA THR A 257 4.45 31.09 13.80
C THR A 257 3.04 30.85 13.26
N GLY A 258 2.19 30.22 14.06
CA GLY A 258 0.81 29.90 13.66
C GLY A 258 0.74 28.71 12.72
N SER A 259 -0.34 28.65 11.91
CA SER A 259 -0.58 27.48 11.06
C SER A 259 0.33 27.42 9.84
N PRO A 260 1.08 26.32 9.60
CA PRO A 260 2.03 26.25 8.51
C PRO A 260 1.30 26.09 7.17
N ALA A 261 1.74 26.89 6.20
CA ALA A 261 1.54 26.60 4.79
C ALA A 261 2.64 25.65 4.34
N VAL A 262 2.26 24.51 3.78
CA VAL A 262 3.21 23.54 3.23
C VAL A 262 3.23 23.71 1.72
N SER A 263 4.38 24.13 1.20
CA SER A 263 4.62 24.16 -0.24
C SER A 263 5.27 22.86 -0.68
N TYR A 264 4.79 22.27 -1.78
CA TYR A 264 5.36 21.08 -2.38
C TYR A 264 5.35 21.20 -3.90
N THR A 265 6.23 20.47 -4.58
CA THR A 265 6.18 20.36 -6.05
C THR A 265 5.13 19.33 -6.43
N ASP A 266 4.12 19.75 -7.18
CA ASP A 266 3.18 18.80 -7.75
C ASP A 266 3.82 18.03 -8.91
N ARG A 267 3.55 16.72 -8.95
CA ARG A 267 4.11 15.76 -9.90
C ARG A 267 3.05 14.79 -10.41
N LEU A 268 1.80 15.01 -10.01
CA LEU A 268 0.70 14.13 -10.34
C LEU A 268 0.08 14.62 -11.65
N ASP A 269 -0.27 13.70 -12.53
CA ASP A 269 -0.92 14.04 -13.79
C ASP A 269 -2.03 13.02 -14.03
N ALA A 270 -3.27 13.46 -13.83
CA ALA A 270 -4.46 12.63 -14.03
C ALA A 270 -4.61 12.20 -15.51
N GLY A 271 -4.07 12.98 -16.45
CA GLY A 271 -4.08 12.70 -17.88
C GLY A 271 -3.22 11.51 -18.31
N LEU A 272 -2.33 11.02 -17.44
CA LEU A 272 -1.53 9.80 -17.68
C LEU A 272 -2.39 8.53 -17.80
N LEU A 273 -3.66 8.60 -17.36
CA LEU A 273 -4.58 7.49 -17.38
C LEU A 273 -5.93 7.95 -17.93
N VAL A 274 -6.35 7.39 -19.05
CA VAL A 274 -7.65 7.71 -19.67
C VAL A 274 -8.77 7.33 -18.72
N GLY A 275 -9.62 8.30 -18.37
CA GLY A 275 -10.63 8.11 -17.33
C GLY A 275 -10.01 7.92 -15.94
N GLY A 276 -8.83 8.47 -15.70
CA GLY A 276 -8.21 8.50 -14.39
C GLY A 276 -8.68 9.70 -13.57
N PHE A 277 -8.47 9.62 -12.26
CA PHE A 277 -8.49 10.78 -11.38
C PHE A 277 -7.38 10.63 -10.35
N ALA A 278 -6.99 11.75 -9.77
CA ALA A 278 -5.81 11.80 -8.96
C ALA A 278 -6.10 12.53 -7.63
N ILE A 279 -5.45 12.08 -6.56
CA ILE A 279 -5.59 12.63 -5.21
C ILE A 279 -4.19 12.86 -4.67
N ALA A 280 -3.99 14.00 -4.04
CA ALA A 280 -2.84 14.23 -3.18
C ALA A 280 -3.30 14.23 -1.71
N GLN A 281 -2.42 13.71 -0.84
CA GLN A 281 -2.62 13.65 0.59
C GLN A 281 -1.40 14.24 1.28
N LEU A 282 -1.63 15.30 2.03
CA LEU A 282 -0.66 15.80 2.99
C LEU A 282 -0.97 15.22 4.36
N ARG A 283 0.05 14.68 5.01
CA ARG A 283 0.00 14.25 6.40
C ARG A 283 0.95 15.10 7.21
N ALA A 284 0.45 15.59 8.34
CA ALA A 284 1.25 16.27 9.34
C ALA A 284 1.12 15.52 10.68
N THR A 285 2.24 15.31 11.36
CA THR A 285 2.28 14.70 12.70
C THR A 285 3.06 15.60 13.64
N ASP A 286 2.48 15.93 14.79
CA ASP A 286 3.13 16.81 15.77
C ASP A 286 3.97 16.03 16.81
N PRO A 287 4.72 16.72 17.70
CA PRO A 287 5.49 16.07 18.75
C PRO A 287 4.67 15.21 19.73
N ALA A 288 3.37 15.44 19.83
CA ALA A 288 2.46 14.67 20.68
C ALA A 288 1.87 13.45 19.93
N GLY A 289 2.27 13.20 18.68
CA GLY A 289 1.77 12.12 17.83
C GLY A 289 0.36 12.38 17.27
N ARG A 290 -0.18 13.60 17.43
CA ARG A 290 -1.44 13.98 16.78
C ARG A 290 -1.21 14.06 15.28
N ARG A 291 -2.16 13.54 14.52
CA ARG A 291 -2.08 13.44 13.06
C ARG A 291 -3.23 14.17 12.37
N TRP A 292 -2.86 14.95 11.37
CA TRP A 292 -3.76 15.60 10.41
C TRP A 292 -3.52 14.98 9.04
N ASP A 293 -4.60 14.66 8.35
CA ASP A 293 -4.59 14.24 6.96
C ASP A 293 -5.45 15.24 6.18
N VAL A 294 -4.84 15.94 5.22
CA VAL A 294 -5.50 16.85 4.29
C VAL A 294 -5.49 16.19 2.93
N LEU A 295 -6.66 16.08 2.30
CA LEU A 295 -6.83 15.46 1.00
C LEU A 295 -7.56 16.40 0.06
N TRP A 296 -7.09 16.44 -1.19
CA TRP A 296 -7.73 17.17 -2.27
C TRP A 296 -7.66 16.38 -3.56
N VAL A 297 -8.63 16.63 -4.42
CA VAL A 297 -8.60 16.15 -5.80
C VAL A 297 -7.62 17.01 -6.55
N ASP A 298 -6.75 16.34 -7.30
CA ASP A 298 -5.89 17.00 -8.24
C ASP A 298 -6.47 16.83 -9.64
N GLY A 299 -6.86 17.97 -10.22
CA GLY A 299 -7.52 18.05 -11.51
C GLY A 299 -6.68 18.75 -12.57
N ASP A 300 -5.43 19.11 -12.26
CA ASP A 300 -4.51 19.69 -13.22
C ASP A 300 -3.44 18.67 -13.67
N ASN A 301 -2.51 19.14 -14.50
CA ASN A 301 -1.37 18.34 -14.92
C ASN A 301 -0.21 18.70 -14.02
N ALA A 302 0.73 17.78 -13.84
CA ALA A 302 1.96 17.96 -13.05
C ALA A 302 2.51 19.40 -13.15
N ALA A 303 2.24 20.18 -12.11
CA ALA A 303 2.49 21.62 -12.10
C ALA A 303 3.73 21.97 -11.27
N GLY A 304 3.99 23.27 -11.12
CA GLY A 304 5.11 23.76 -10.30
C GLY A 304 4.86 23.58 -8.79
N ALA A 305 5.21 24.61 -8.02
CA ALA A 305 4.94 24.60 -6.59
C ALA A 305 3.45 24.82 -6.30
N THR A 306 2.87 23.93 -5.49
CA THR A 306 1.53 24.02 -4.92
C THR A 306 1.66 24.24 -3.41
N SER A 307 0.72 24.97 -2.80
CA SER A 307 0.74 25.23 -1.36
C SER A 307 -0.57 24.82 -0.70
N VAL A 308 -0.47 24.15 0.44
CA VAL A 308 -1.61 23.71 1.24
C VAL A 308 -1.48 24.30 2.64
N GLN A 309 -2.50 25.04 3.04
CA GLN A 309 -2.58 25.62 4.37
C GLN A 309 -3.12 24.57 5.36
N LEU A 310 -2.36 24.24 6.40
CA LEU A 310 -2.92 23.43 7.49
C LEU A 310 -4.03 24.22 8.22
N PRO A 311 -5.07 23.56 8.73
CA PRO A 311 -6.16 24.25 9.41
C PRO A 311 -5.66 24.94 10.69
N ASP A 312 -5.98 26.23 10.81
CA ASP A 312 -5.85 26.93 12.08
C ASP A 312 -7.06 26.59 12.97
N LEU A 313 -6.82 25.85 14.06
CA LEU A 313 -7.86 25.44 14.99
C LEU A 313 -7.93 26.34 16.25
N SER A 314 -7.14 27.41 16.30
CA SER A 314 -7.08 28.33 17.44
C SER A 314 -8.43 28.96 17.76
N ALA A 315 -9.19 29.36 16.72
CA ALA A 315 -10.52 29.93 16.85
C ALA A 315 -11.57 28.95 17.43
N GLN A 316 -11.30 27.65 17.42
CA GLN A 316 -12.19 26.60 17.93
C GLN A 316 -11.80 26.13 19.34
N SER A 317 -10.87 26.84 20.01
CA SER A 317 -10.31 26.45 21.32
C SER A 317 -9.70 25.04 21.35
N VAL A 318 -9.41 24.47 20.19
CA VAL A 318 -8.56 23.28 20.09
C VAL A 318 -7.16 23.79 20.36
N THR A 319 -6.52 23.27 21.42
CA THR A 319 -5.12 23.59 21.74
C THR A 319 -4.33 23.55 20.44
N GLY A 320 -3.73 24.70 20.09
CA GLY A 320 -3.17 24.98 18.78
C GLY A 320 -2.13 23.96 18.31
N LEU A 321 -1.49 24.28 17.20
CA LEU A 321 -0.35 23.48 16.76
C LEU A 321 0.65 23.41 17.91
N ALA A 322 0.98 22.19 18.35
CA ALA A 322 1.96 22.02 19.39
C ALA A 322 3.28 22.62 18.92
N THR A 323 3.86 23.51 19.71
CA THR A 323 5.23 23.99 19.48
C THR A 323 6.17 22.79 19.38
N GLY A 324 7.10 22.82 18.43
CA GLY A 324 8.12 21.80 18.25
C GLY A 324 8.24 21.26 16.83
N ALA A 325 8.85 20.09 16.70
CA ALA A 325 9.15 19.43 15.44
C ALA A 325 7.95 18.64 14.91
N TRP A 326 7.46 19.03 13.74
CA TRP A 326 6.39 18.38 13.02
C TRP A 326 6.94 17.58 11.85
N GLU A 327 6.48 16.36 11.71
CA GLU A 327 6.77 15.52 10.54
C GLU A 327 5.71 15.76 9.47
N ILE A 328 6.15 16.19 8.28
CA ILE A 328 5.30 16.48 7.13
C ILE A 328 5.60 15.46 6.02
N GLU A 329 4.56 14.84 5.50
CA GLU A 329 4.63 13.85 4.42
C GLU A 329 3.60 14.20 3.34
N ILE A 330 3.96 14.01 2.08
CA ILE A 330 3.07 14.17 0.94
C ILE A 330 3.04 12.88 0.13
N GLN A 331 1.83 12.44 -0.21
CA GLN A 331 1.58 11.25 -1.01
C GLN A 331 0.68 11.58 -2.19
N ASN A 332 0.96 10.95 -3.32
CA ASN A 332 0.27 11.15 -4.58
C ASN A 332 -0.34 9.81 -5.01
N PHE A 333 -1.60 9.83 -5.44
CA PHE A 333 -2.36 8.65 -5.83
C PHE A 333 -3.04 8.86 -7.19
N LEU A 334 -2.86 7.92 -8.11
CA LEU A 334 -3.59 7.89 -9.38
C LEU A 334 -4.49 6.65 -9.44
N PHE A 335 -5.75 6.88 -9.77
CA PHE A 335 -6.78 5.85 -9.83
C PHE A 335 -7.41 5.79 -11.23
N PHE A 336 -7.92 4.62 -11.64
CA PHE A 336 -8.81 4.52 -12.81
C PHE A 336 -10.28 4.55 -12.38
N THR A 337 -11.14 5.23 -13.14
CA THR A 337 -12.58 5.27 -12.86
C THR A 337 -13.29 4.07 -13.48
N THR A 338 -13.53 3.00 -12.72
CA THR A 338 -14.53 1.97 -13.12
C THR A 338 -15.76 1.94 -12.23
N SER A 339 -15.60 2.29 -10.96
CA SER A 339 -16.67 2.26 -9.96
C SER A 339 -16.60 3.40 -8.95
N MET A 340 -15.57 4.25 -9.02
CA MET A 340 -15.39 5.42 -8.18
C MET A 340 -14.98 6.59 -9.07
N THR A 341 -15.38 7.79 -8.67
CA THR A 341 -14.95 9.04 -9.28
C THR A 341 -14.36 9.94 -8.20
N ALA A 342 -13.67 11.01 -8.60
CA ALA A 342 -13.22 12.03 -7.66
C ALA A 342 -14.35 12.60 -6.76
N THR A 343 -15.61 12.55 -7.23
CA THR A 343 -16.79 13.05 -6.51
C THR A 343 -17.56 11.97 -5.74
N SER A 344 -17.26 10.68 -5.96
CA SER A 344 -17.91 9.53 -5.31
C SER A 344 -16.84 8.50 -4.94
N PHE A 345 -16.16 8.78 -3.82
CA PHE A 345 -14.96 8.06 -3.42
C PHE A 345 -15.00 7.60 -1.97
N SER A 346 -14.75 6.30 -1.77
CA SER A 346 -14.49 5.70 -0.47
C SER A 346 -12.99 5.53 -0.28
N PHE A 347 -12.41 6.24 0.71
CA PHE A 347 -10.98 6.14 0.99
C PHE A 347 -10.57 4.72 1.42
N GLU A 348 -11.49 3.93 1.98
CA GLU A 348 -11.25 2.54 2.36
C GLU A 348 -11.15 1.57 1.17
N GLU A 349 -11.89 1.87 0.09
CA GLU A 349 -11.87 1.08 -1.16
C GLU A 349 -10.82 1.60 -2.15
N ARG A 350 -10.09 2.68 -1.83
CA ARG A 350 -9.16 3.34 -2.74
C ARG A 350 -8.14 2.40 -3.39
N PHE A 351 -7.66 1.43 -2.62
CA PHE A 351 -6.68 0.45 -3.07
C PHE A 351 -7.19 -0.40 -4.23
N ARG A 352 -8.52 -0.55 -4.36
CA ARG A 352 -9.17 -1.30 -5.44
C ARG A 352 -8.83 -0.75 -6.81
N GLN A 353 -8.69 0.56 -6.92
CA GLN A 353 -8.47 1.27 -8.18
C GLN A 353 -7.13 1.98 -8.27
N LEU A 354 -6.27 1.83 -7.25
CA LEU A 354 -5.00 2.53 -7.16
C LEU A 354 -3.96 1.93 -8.13
N VAL A 355 -3.67 2.67 -9.19
CA VAL A 355 -2.73 2.29 -10.25
C VAL A 355 -1.32 2.75 -9.93
N THR A 356 -1.14 4.00 -9.53
CA THR A 356 0.17 4.50 -9.12
C THR A 356 0.09 5.21 -7.79
N TRP A 357 1.17 5.09 -7.02
CA TRP A 357 1.32 5.75 -5.74
C TRP A 357 2.76 6.21 -5.59
N SER A 358 2.95 7.46 -5.18
CA SER A 358 4.25 7.94 -4.75
C SER A 358 4.17 8.60 -3.39
N LYS A 359 5.30 8.56 -2.68
CA LYS A 359 5.48 9.19 -1.39
C LYS A 359 6.83 9.89 -1.37
N ALA A 360 6.81 11.14 -0.93
CA ALA A 360 8.04 11.85 -0.59
C ALA A 360 8.62 11.32 0.73
N LYS A 361 9.93 11.48 0.91
CA LYS A 361 10.52 11.44 2.25
C LYS A 361 9.81 12.45 3.14
N ALA A 362 9.69 12.11 4.42
CA ALA A 362 9.12 13.03 5.39
C ALA A 362 10.11 14.16 5.70
N GLU A 363 9.59 15.38 5.85
CA GLU A 363 10.36 16.56 6.21
C GLU A 363 9.98 17.07 7.59
N THR A 364 10.92 17.73 8.27
CA THR A 364 10.67 18.29 9.62
C THR A 364 10.47 19.80 9.59
N PHE A 365 9.32 20.25 10.07
CA PHE A 365 8.99 21.67 10.22
C PHE A 365 9.04 22.04 11.71
N THR A 366 9.60 23.20 12.05
CA THR A 366 9.60 23.67 13.45
C THR A 366 8.52 24.72 13.64
N ILE A 367 7.52 24.44 14.49
CA ILE A 367 6.45 25.37 14.86
C ILE A 367 6.79 26.05 16.19
N GLN A 368 6.59 27.37 16.28
CA GLN A 368 6.79 28.19 17.47
C GLN A 368 5.50 28.66 18.10
#